data_AF-A0A556QW49-F1
#
_entry.id   AF-A0A556QW49-F1
#
_cell.length_a   1.000
_cell.length_b   1.000
_cell.length_c   1.000
_cell.angle_alpha   90.00
_cell.angle_beta   90.00
_cell.angle_gamma   90.00
#
_symmetry.space_group_name_H-M   'P 1'
#
loop_
_entity.id
_entity.type
_entity.pdbx_description
1 polymer ?
#
loop_
_entity_poly.entity_id
_entity_poly.type
_entity_poly.pdbx_seq_one_letter_code
_entity_poly.pdbx_strand_id
1 'polypeptide(L)'
;MNMIRHSIKLMAISHTWTLWSHLCVTYLVLALKDNTTLERGVLTGILRVSKDSMLSGLNNLETYTLLDEAYSSHFGFSETEVSALFKAKDLPTSMEEVRNWYNGYKVGNLVMYNPWSIISCINGSGRFDVYWVNTGNNDLIKQLLLSASDSIKRQFEQLMQNKALTVPVDKHIAFDLLDRDENSFMEFTFICWLF
;
A
#
# COMPACT_ATOMS: atom_id res chain seq x y z
N MET A 1 -15.42 -16.33 -44.32
CA MET A 1 -14.25 -16.20 -43.42
C MET A 1 -14.64 -15.19 -42.34
N ASN A 2 -15.15 -15.69 -41.22
CA ASN A 2 -15.87 -14.89 -40.22
C ASN A 2 -14.91 -14.13 -39.31
N MET A 3 -15.05 -12.81 -39.28
CA MET A 3 -14.35 -11.88 -38.41
C MET A 3 -15.20 -11.71 -37.14
N ILE A 4 -14.83 -12.39 -36.05
CA ILE A 4 -15.56 -12.28 -34.79
C ILE A 4 -15.04 -11.03 -34.05
N ARG A 5 -15.78 -9.92 -34.16
CA ARG A 5 -15.66 -8.77 -33.25
C ARG A 5 -16.04 -9.23 -31.84
N HIS A 6 -15.07 -9.30 -30.93
CA HIS A 6 -15.35 -9.37 -29.50
C HIS A 6 -15.55 -7.96 -28.97
N SER A 7 -16.81 -7.55 -28.88
CA SER A 7 -17.23 -6.39 -28.10
C SER A 7 -17.16 -6.78 -26.62
N ILE A 8 -16.10 -6.38 -25.91
CA ILE A 8 -16.08 -6.47 -24.45
C ILE A 8 -17.04 -5.40 -23.92
N LYS A 9 -18.22 -5.85 -23.48
CA LYS A 9 -19.11 -5.04 -22.64
C LYS A 9 -18.43 -4.89 -21.27
N LEU A 10 -17.83 -3.74 -20.99
CA LEU A 10 -17.58 -3.26 -19.63
C LEU A 10 -18.96 -3.00 -19.00
N MET A 11 -19.48 -4.01 -18.30
CA MET A 11 -20.77 -3.95 -17.62
C MET A 11 -20.53 -3.86 -16.11
N ALA A 12 -20.76 -2.67 -15.56
CA ALA A 12 -21.11 -2.36 -14.17
C ALA A 12 -20.34 -3.08 -13.05
N ILE A 13 -19.12 -2.62 -12.76
CA ILE A 13 -18.39 -2.97 -11.52
C ILE A 13 -18.73 -1.98 -10.37
N SER A 14 -19.34 -0.82 -10.65
CA SER A 14 -19.59 0.21 -9.62
C SER A 14 -20.61 -0.19 -8.55
N HIS A 15 -21.71 -0.86 -8.93
CA HIS A 15 -22.77 -1.20 -7.97
C HIS A 15 -22.39 -2.34 -7.01
N THR A 16 -21.64 -3.34 -7.47
CA THR A 16 -21.22 -4.47 -6.63
C THR A 16 -20.18 -4.03 -5.59
N TRP A 17 -19.19 -3.22 -5.98
CA TRP A 17 -18.21 -2.67 -5.04
C TRP A 17 -18.84 -1.79 -3.96
N THR A 18 -19.83 -0.97 -4.32
CA THR A 18 -20.53 -0.12 -3.37
C THR A 18 -21.34 -0.93 -2.35
N LEU A 19 -21.90 -2.07 -2.77
CA LEU A 19 -22.61 -3.01 -1.91
C LEU A 19 -21.66 -3.76 -0.97
N TRP A 20 -20.52 -4.22 -1.50
CA TRP A 20 -19.48 -4.90 -0.71
C TRP A 20 -18.84 -3.97 0.32
N SER A 21 -18.52 -2.73 -0.05
CA SER A 21 -17.97 -1.74 0.89
C SER A 21 -18.98 -1.42 2.00
N HIS A 22 -20.25 -1.21 1.67
CA HIS A 22 -21.31 -1.03 2.66
C HIS A 22 -21.44 -2.23 3.59
N LEU A 23 -21.38 -3.46 3.07
CA LEU A 23 -21.48 -4.67 3.88
C LEU A 23 -20.31 -4.76 4.88
N CYS A 24 -19.07 -4.61 4.41
CA CYS A 24 -17.88 -4.65 5.25
C CYS A 24 -17.90 -3.57 6.34
N VAL A 25 -18.24 -2.33 5.95
CA VAL A 25 -18.39 -1.20 6.87
C VAL A 25 -19.46 -1.51 7.93
N THR A 26 -20.62 -2.04 7.52
CA THR A 26 -21.71 -2.37 8.46
C THR A 26 -21.29 -3.43 9.46
N TYR A 27 -20.61 -4.49 9.01
CA TYR A 27 -20.09 -5.53 9.91
C TYR A 27 -19.05 -4.96 10.90
N LEU A 28 -18.14 -4.12 10.43
CA LEU A 28 -17.13 -3.49 11.30
C LEU A 28 -17.79 -2.57 12.34
N VAL A 29 -18.77 -1.75 11.93
CA VAL A 29 -19.49 -0.88 12.87
C VAL A 29 -20.23 -1.69 13.92
N LEU A 30 -20.94 -2.77 13.53
CA LEU A 30 -21.67 -3.63 14.47
C LEU A 30 -20.73 -4.37 15.43
N ALA A 31 -19.55 -4.79 14.96
CA ALA A 31 -18.59 -5.49 15.80
C ALA A 31 -17.88 -4.56 16.79
N LEU A 32 -17.64 -3.30 16.40
CA LEU A 32 -16.82 -2.35 17.17
C LEU A 32 -17.65 -1.39 18.04
N LYS A 33 -18.85 -1.00 17.60
CA LYS A 33 -19.68 -0.02 18.31
C LYS A 33 -20.52 -0.70 19.38
N ASP A 34 -20.51 -0.15 20.59
CA ASP A 34 -21.32 -0.59 21.74
C ASP A 34 -21.11 -2.07 22.12
N ASN A 35 -20.01 -2.69 21.67
CA ASN A 35 -19.68 -4.08 21.97
C ASN A 35 -19.06 -4.18 23.37
N THR A 36 -19.89 -4.58 24.34
CA THR A 36 -19.50 -4.74 25.76
C THR A 36 -18.50 -5.87 26.01
N THR A 37 -18.27 -6.74 25.03
CA THR A 37 -17.33 -7.88 25.14
C THR A 37 -15.97 -7.61 24.49
N LEU A 38 -15.86 -6.53 23.70
CA LEU A 38 -14.64 -6.18 22.99
C LEU A 38 -13.89 -5.09 23.76
N GLU A 39 -12.69 -5.41 24.24
CA GLU A 39 -11.83 -4.40 24.89
C GLU A 39 -11.18 -3.46 23.86
N ARG A 40 -10.60 -4.01 22.79
CA ARG A 40 -9.92 -3.26 21.71
C ARG A 40 -9.99 -3.99 20.38
N GLY A 41 -10.02 -3.24 19.28
CA GLY A 41 -9.89 -3.74 17.91
C GLY A 41 -8.78 -3.03 17.16
N VAL A 42 -8.09 -3.73 16.29
CA VAL A 42 -7.05 -3.16 15.41
C VAL A 42 -7.49 -3.38 13.97
N LEU A 43 -7.48 -2.30 13.18
CA LEU A 43 -7.77 -2.34 11.75
C LEU A 43 -6.52 -1.87 10.99
N THR A 44 -6.02 -2.70 10.09
CA THR A 44 -4.87 -2.40 9.24
C THR A 44 -5.30 -2.34 7.78
N GLY A 45 -4.74 -1.42 7.02
CA GLY A 45 -5.02 -1.28 5.60
C GLY A 45 -4.01 -0.36 4.93
N ILE A 46 -4.01 -0.38 3.60
CA ILE A 46 -3.11 0.44 2.76
C ILE A 46 -3.50 1.91 2.85
N LEU A 47 -4.81 2.19 2.86
CA LEU A 47 -5.35 3.54 2.99
C LEU A 47 -6.04 3.72 4.33
N ARG A 48 -6.00 4.97 4.78
CA ARG A 48 -6.75 5.41 5.94
C ARG A 48 -8.24 5.20 5.70
N VAL A 49 -8.91 4.65 6.70
CA VAL A 49 -10.37 4.67 6.69
C VAL A 49 -10.83 6.07 7.08
N SER A 50 -11.43 6.78 6.13
CA SER A 50 -11.94 8.14 6.39
C SER A 50 -13.06 8.08 7.43
N LYS A 51 -13.05 9.06 8.36
CA LYS A 51 -14.16 9.28 9.29
C LYS A 51 -15.37 9.88 8.58
N ASP A 52 -15.23 10.30 7.32
CA ASP A 52 -16.32 10.93 6.59
C ASP A 52 -17.35 9.92 6.08
N SER A 53 -18.59 10.15 6.49
CA SER A 53 -19.85 9.46 6.18
C SER A 53 -20.02 8.01 6.67
N MET A 54 -19.13 7.07 6.35
CA MET A 54 -19.40 5.63 6.53
C MET A 54 -19.15 5.08 7.94
N LEU A 55 -18.18 5.65 8.67
CA LEU A 55 -17.84 5.24 10.05
C LEU A 55 -18.10 6.33 11.09
N SER A 56 -18.97 7.30 10.78
CA SER A 56 -19.32 8.39 11.70
C SER A 56 -19.83 7.91 13.07
N GLY A 57 -20.38 6.70 13.14
CA GLY A 57 -20.80 6.06 14.39
C GLY A 57 -19.66 5.53 15.28
N LEU A 58 -18.42 5.50 14.79
CA LEU A 58 -17.22 5.07 15.53
C LEU A 58 -16.37 6.29 15.93
N ASN A 59 -16.76 6.93 17.03
CA ASN A 59 -16.10 8.13 17.56
C ASN A 59 -14.77 7.85 18.27
N ASN A 60 -14.46 6.59 18.60
CA ASN A 60 -13.25 6.18 19.33
C ASN A 60 -12.10 5.71 18.42
N LEU A 61 -12.17 5.99 17.11
CA LEU A 61 -11.12 5.58 16.18
C LEU A 61 -9.91 6.51 16.26
N GLU A 62 -8.77 5.92 16.54
CA GLU A 62 -7.45 6.51 16.39
C GLU A 62 -6.75 5.89 15.17
N THR A 63 -6.05 6.71 14.40
CA THR A 63 -5.37 6.27 13.17
C THR A 63 -3.90 6.59 13.31
N TYR A 64 -3.08 5.58 13.06
CA TYR A 64 -1.63 5.70 13.03
C TYR A 64 -1.12 5.27 11.66
N THR A 65 -0.21 6.06 11.11
CA THR A 65 0.39 5.89 9.79
C THR A 65 1.90 5.75 9.94
N LEU A 66 2.58 5.44 8.82
CA LEU A 66 4.03 5.43 8.80
C LEU A 66 4.64 6.80 9.19
N LEU A 67 3.90 7.90 8.98
CA LEU A 67 4.36 9.25 9.28
C LEU A 67 4.24 9.63 10.77
N ASP A 68 3.75 8.72 11.60
CA ASP A 68 3.62 8.91 13.03
C ASP A 68 4.80 8.21 13.71
N GLU A 69 5.70 9.01 14.30
CA GLU A 69 6.99 8.53 14.82
C GLU A 69 6.85 7.35 15.79
N ALA A 70 5.83 7.39 16.66
CA ALA A 70 5.49 6.34 17.62
C ALA A 70 5.18 4.98 16.97
N TYR A 71 4.80 4.95 15.69
CA TYR A 71 4.41 3.73 14.97
C TYR A 71 5.24 3.46 13.73
N SER A 72 6.06 4.40 13.28
CA SER A 72 6.88 4.32 12.06
C SER A 72 7.74 3.06 11.96
N SER A 73 8.27 2.56 13.09
CA SER A 73 9.07 1.33 13.17
C SER A 73 8.28 0.03 12.99
N HIS A 74 6.94 0.09 12.96
CA HIS A 74 6.08 -1.09 12.87
C HIS A 74 5.57 -1.38 11.45
N PHE A 75 5.91 -0.54 10.47
CA PHE A 75 5.48 -0.71 9.07
C PHE A 75 6.42 -1.56 8.21
N GLY A 76 7.55 -2.03 8.76
CA GLY A 76 8.53 -2.83 8.05
C GLY A 76 9.45 -3.61 8.98
N PHE A 77 10.50 -4.22 8.42
CA PHE A 77 11.61 -4.74 9.22
C PHE A 77 12.78 -3.77 9.21
N SER A 78 13.38 -3.52 10.37
CA SER A 78 14.68 -2.86 10.46
C SER A 78 15.79 -3.74 9.88
N GLU A 79 16.91 -3.12 9.50
CA GLU A 79 18.07 -3.87 8.99
C GLU A 79 18.58 -4.94 9.97
N THR A 80 18.54 -4.64 11.27
CA THR A 80 18.90 -5.57 12.34
C THR A 80 17.94 -6.76 12.42
N GLU A 81 16.64 -6.54 12.26
CA GLU A 81 15.64 -7.61 12.24
C GLU A 81 15.81 -8.48 10.99
N VAL A 82 16.02 -7.87 9.82
CA VAL A 82 16.27 -8.62 8.59
C VAL A 82 17.51 -9.51 8.77
N SER A 83 18.63 -8.96 9.22
CA SER A 83 19.85 -9.73 9.46
C SER A 83 19.62 -10.90 10.44
N ALA A 84 18.89 -10.64 11.53
CA ALA A 84 18.55 -11.68 12.51
C ALA A 84 17.66 -12.77 11.92
N LEU A 85 16.69 -12.41 11.07
CA LEU A 85 15.78 -13.35 10.41
C LEU A 85 16.52 -14.28 9.43
N PHE A 86 17.41 -13.75 8.60
CA PHE A 86 18.25 -14.56 7.70
C PHE A 86 19.17 -15.49 8.49
N LYS A 87 19.80 -14.99 9.56
CA LYS A 87 20.66 -15.80 10.44
C LYS A 87 19.88 -16.91 11.15
N ALA A 88 18.66 -16.63 11.62
CA ALA A 88 17.81 -17.62 12.29
C ALA A 88 17.34 -18.75 11.36
N LYS A 89 17.50 -18.59 10.05
CA LYS A 89 17.19 -19.59 9.03
C LYS A 89 18.43 -20.22 8.40
N ASP A 90 19.62 -19.94 8.95
CA ASP A 90 20.92 -20.41 8.43
C ASP A 90 21.13 -20.08 6.94
N LEU A 91 20.57 -18.95 6.48
CA LEU A 91 20.67 -18.53 5.08
C LEU A 91 21.94 -17.69 4.87
N PRO A 92 22.79 -18.06 3.89
CA PRO A 92 23.94 -17.25 3.51
C PRO A 92 23.46 -16.05 2.72
N THR A 93 23.22 -14.93 3.41
CA THR A 93 22.72 -13.71 2.78
C THR A 93 23.46 -12.51 3.33
N SER A 94 24.02 -11.70 2.43
CA SER A 94 24.64 -10.43 2.80
C SER A 94 23.59 -9.33 2.89
N MET A 95 23.67 -8.50 3.92
CA MET A 95 22.86 -7.28 3.99
C MET A 95 23.14 -6.32 2.83
N GLU A 96 24.30 -6.43 2.17
CA GLU A 96 24.57 -5.69 0.93
C GLU A 96 23.65 -6.14 -0.21
N GLU A 97 23.43 -7.44 -0.37
CA GLU A 97 22.50 -7.96 -1.39
C GLU A 97 21.06 -7.57 -1.07
N VAL A 98 20.67 -7.63 0.21
CA VAL A 98 19.36 -7.15 0.67
C VAL A 98 19.17 -5.68 0.31
N ARG A 99 20.17 -4.81 0.54
CA ARG A 99 20.10 -3.40 0.16
C ARG A 99 20.02 -3.22 -1.36
N ASN A 100 20.79 -3.97 -2.14
CA ASN A 100 20.77 -3.86 -3.59
C ASN A 100 19.43 -4.28 -4.21
N TRP A 101 18.78 -5.31 -3.65
CA TRP A 101 17.51 -5.82 -4.16
C TRP A 101 16.29 -5.10 -3.62
N TYR A 102 16.31 -4.76 -2.33
CA TYR A 102 15.12 -4.28 -1.63
C TYR A 102 15.24 -2.83 -1.16
N ASN A 103 16.46 -2.30 -0.96
CA ASN A 103 16.84 -0.92 -0.56
C ASN A 103 16.26 -0.45 0.79
N GLY A 104 15.01 -0.79 1.07
CA GLY A 104 14.19 -0.24 2.11
C GLY A 104 13.60 1.10 1.70
N TYR A 105 12.80 1.65 2.59
CA TYR A 105 12.27 3.01 2.53
C TYR A 105 12.61 3.71 3.84
N LYS A 106 12.82 5.03 3.74
CA LYS A 106 13.24 5.83 4.89
C LYS A 106 12.07 6.62 5.46
N VAL A 107 11.84 6.47 6.76
CA VAL A 107 10.82 7.20 7.51
C VAL A 107 11.48 7.86 8.71
N GLY A 108 11.55 9.19 8.71
CA GLY A 108 12.36 9.92 9.68
C GLY A 108 13.82 9.46 9.62
N ASN A 109 14.32 8.89 10.73
CA ASN A 109 15.67 8.33 10.81
C ASN A 109 15.74 6.80 10.65
N LEU A 110 14.60 6.15 10.41
CA LEU A 110 14.51 4.70 10.27
C LEU A 110 14.57 4.29 8.80
N VAL A 111 15.30 3.21 8.52
CA VAL A 111 15.24 2.52 7.22
C VAL A 111 14.53 1.19 7.45
N MET A 112 13.41 1.01 6.76
CA MET A 112 12.52 -0.12 6.92
C MET A 112 12.43 -0.89 5.61
N TYR A 113 12.51 -2.21 5.68
CA TYR A 113 12.37 -3.11 4.54
C TYR A 113 10.93 -3.62 4.44
N ASN A 114 10.41 -3.72 3.22
CA ASN A 114 9.08 -4.29 2.93
C ASN A 114 8.98 -5.72 3.50
N PRO A 115 8.05 -6.00 4.44
CA PRO A 115 7.95 -7.30 5.10
C PRO A 115 7.73 -8.46 4.14
N TRP A 116 6.89 -8.26 3.12
CA TRP A 116 6.53 -9.30 2.17
C TRP A 116 7.74 -9.77 1.35
N SER A 117 8.55 -8.83 0.88
CA SER A 117 9.76 -9.12 0.10
C SER A 117 10.77 -9.92 0.92
N ILE A 118 11.00 -9.52 2.17
CA ILE A 118 11.91 -10.22 3.08
C ILE A 118 11.41 -11.64 3.40
N ILE A 119 10.15 -11.78 3.81
CA ILE A 119 9.55 -13.08 4.15
C ILE A 119 9.57 -14.01 2.93
N SER A 120 9.23 -13.49 1.75
CA SER A 120 9.20 -14.28 0.52
C SER A 120 10.59 -14.72 0.07
N CYS A 121 11.61 -13.87 0.22
CA CYS A 121 13.00 -14.23 -0.04
C CYS A 121 13.46 -15.35 0.92
N ILE A 122 13.18 -15.21 2.21
CA ILE A 122 13.50 -16.22 3.22
C ILE A 122 12.79 -17.55 2.93
N ASN A 123 11.50 -17.51 2.58
CA ASN A 123 10.72 -18.70 2.20
C ASN A 123 11.23 -19.33 0.90
N GLY A 124 11.81 -18.53 0.01
CA GLY A 124 12.53 -18.98 -1.18
C GLY A 124 13.96 -19.43 -0.91
N SER A 125 14.32 -19.73 0.34
CA SER A 125 15.67 -20.14 0.77
C SER A 125 16.75 -19.11 0.44
N GLY A 126 16.44 -17.82 0.62
CA GLY A 126 17.36 -16.70 0.38
C GLY A 126 17.47 -16.30 -1.10
N ARG A 127 16.56 -16.77 -1.96
CA ARG A 127 16.52 -16.37 -3.36
C ARG A 127 15.93 -14.97 -3.48
N PHE A 128 16.73 -14.04 -3.98
CA PHE A 128 16.26 -12.70 -4.34
C PHE A 128 15.41 -12.72 -5.61
N ASP A 129 14.27 -12.02 -5.56
CA ASP A 129 13.32 -11.87 -6.66
C ASP A 129 12.41 -10.65 -6.42
N VAL A 130 11.64 -10.26 -7.44
CA VAL A 130 10.67 -9.15 -7.42
C VAL A 130 9.34 -9.53 -6.76
N TYR A 131 9.41 -9.90 -5.48
CA TYR A 131 8.26 -10.41 -4.73
C TYR A 131 7.09 -9.43 -4.56
N TRP A 132 7.36 -8.13 -4.56
CA TRP A 132 6.34 -7.07 -4.46
C TRP A 132 5.45 -7.00 -5.71
N VAL A 133 6.00 -7.24 -6.91
CA VAL A 133 5.29 -7.15 -8.19
C VAL A 133 4.13 -8.15 -8.29
N ASN A 134 4.24 -9.27 -7.57
CA ASN A 134 3.26 -10.37 -7.63
C ASN A 134 2.06 -10.19 -6.70
N THR A 135 1.99 -9.10 -5.93
CA THR A 135 0.94 -8.91 -4.90
C THR A 135 -0.15 -7.91 -5.29
N GLY A 136 0.02 -7.14 -6.36
CA GLY A 136 -0.88 -6.05 -6.74
C GLY A 136 -1.51 -6.20 -8.13
N ASN A 137 -2.79 -5.83 -8.24
CA ASN A 137 -3.38 -5.56 -9.55
C ASN A 137 -2.93 -4.17 -10.03
N ASN A 138 -1.91 -4.15 -10.91
CA ASN A 138 -1.35 -2.94 -11.50
C ASN A 138 -2.34 -2.20 -12.43
N ASP A 139 -3.52 -2.76 -12.71
CA ASP A 139 -4.49 -2.13 -13.61
C ASP A 139 -5.00 -0.78 -13.08
N LEU A 140 -5.13 -0.61 -11.76
CA LEU A 140 -5.52 0.68 -11.19
C LEU A 140 -4.45 1.75 -11.45
N ILE A 141 -3.18 1.45 -11.16
CA ILE A 141 -2.06 2.38 -11.41
C ILE A 141 -1.96 2.71 -12.90
N LYS A 142 -2.12 1.72 -13.79
CA LYS A 142 -2.14 1.94 -15.24
C LYS A 142 -3.29 2.85 -15.65
N GLN A 143 -4.50 2.60 -15.16
CA GLN A 143 -5.67 3.43 -15.46
C GLN A 143 -5.44 4.87 -15.01
N LEU A 144 -5.01 5.05 -13.76
CA LEU A 144 -4.71 6.35 -13.18
C LEU A 144 -3.62 7.08 -13.99
N LEU A 145 -2.53 6.41 -14.36
CA LEU A 145 -1.45 7.00 -15.16
C LEU A 145 -1.91 7.39 -16.58
N LEU A 146 -2.79 6.60 -17.20
CA LEU A 146 -3.34 6.91 -18.53
C LEU A 146 -4.23 8.15 -18.49
N SER A 147 -5.08 8.28 -17.46
CA SER A 147 -5.94 9.45 -17.24
C SER A 147 -5.24 10.63 -16.56
N ALA A 148 -4.01 10.47 -16.09
CA ALA A 148 -3.26 11.51 -15.40
C ALA A 148 -2.90 12.70 -16.30
N SER A 149 -2.67 13.84 -15.65
CA SER A 149 -2.22 15.07 -16.31
C SER A 149 -0.81 14.93 -16.90
N ASP A 150 -0.47 15.82 -17.83
CA ASP A 150 0.86 15.88 -18.44
C ASP A 150 1.96 16.15 -17.39
N SER A 151 1.62 16.83 -16.29
CA SER A 151 2.53 17.07 -15.16
C SER A 151 2.95 15.74 -14.51
N ILE A 152 1.98 14.90 -14.15
CA ILE A 152 2.22 13.58 -13.54
C ILE A 152 3.01 12.67 -14.48
N LYS A 153 2.68 12.67 -15.77
CA LYS A 153 3.40 11.87 -16.78
C LYS A 153 4.88 12.27 -16.87
N ARG A 154 5.19 13.58 -16.88
CA ARG A 154 6.57 14.08 -16.86
C ARG A 154 7.32 13.71 -15.59
N GLN A 155 6.65 13.76 -14.44
CA GLN A 155 7.24 13.31 -13.18
C GLN A 155 7.56 11.81 -13.23
N PHE A 156 6.65 10.98 -13.76
CA PHE A 156 6.91 9.56 -13.95
C PHE A 156 8.10 9.30 -14.90
N GLU A 157 8.20 10.06 -16.00
CA GLU A 157 9.38 10.00 -16.89
C GLU A 157 10.69 10.35 -16.18
N GLN A 158 10.67 11.30 -15.23
CA GLN A 158 11.84 11.62 -14.41
C GLN A 158 12.24 10.44 -13.51
N LEU A 159 11.27 9.78 -12.87
CA LEU A 159 11.53 8.57 -12.07
C LEU A 159 12.13 7.44 -12.92
N MET A 160 11.61 7.22 -14.13
CA MET A 160 12.14 6.23 -15.08
C MET A 160 13.58 6.53 -15.52
N GLN A 161 14.03 7.78 -15.40
CA GLN A 161 15.40 8.22 -15.65
C GLN A 161 16.27 8.20 -14.39
N ASN A 162 15.84 7.52 -13.32
CA ASN A 162 16.48 7.49 -12.00
C ASN A 162 16.66 8.88 -11.37
N LYS A 163 15.80 9.85 -11.72
CA LYS A 163 15.78 11.16 -11.05
C LYS A 163 14.90 11.09 -9.82
N ALA A 164 15.25 11.86 -8.80
CA ALA A 164 14.45 12.00 -7.59
C ALA A 164 13.33 13.03 -7.80
N LEU A 165 12.19 12.80 -7.14
CA LEU A 165 11.08 13.73 -7.02
C LEU A 165 10.88 14.12 -5.57
N THR A 166 10.32 15.31 -5.35
CA THR A 166 9.84 15.75 -4.04
C THR A 166 8.37 16.09 -4.18
N VAL A 167 7.54 15.35 -3.47
CA VAL A 167 6.07 15.48 -3.51
C VAL A 167 5.59 15.70 -2.07
N PRO A 168 4.68 16.64 -1.82
CA PRO A 168 4.06 16.79 -0.50
C PRO A 168 3.23 15.53 -0.20
N VAL A 169 3.32 15.06 1.04
CA VAL A 169 2.60 13.88 1.52
C VAL A 169 1.49 14.35 2.45
N ASP A 170 0.24 14.01 2.14
CA ASP A 170 -0.94 14.34 2.93
C ASP A 170 -1.35 13.14 3.83
N LYS A 171 -1.33 13.36 5.14
CA LYS A 171 -1.76 12.39 6.16
C LYS A 171 -3.24 11.97 6.04
N HIS A 172 -4.02 12.62 5.19
CA HIS A 172 -5.47 12.47 5.07
C HIS A 172 -5.93 11.93 3.71
N ILE A 173 -5.05 11.33 2.89
CA ILE A 173 -5.50 10.72 1.63
C ILE A 173 -6.62 9.72 1.86
N ALA A 174 -7.72 9.95 1.14
CA ALA A 174 -8.85 9.06 1.01
C ALA A 174 -8.94 8.58 -0.45
N PHE A 175 -9.41 7.34 -0.64
CA PHE A 175 -9.42 6.68 -1.96
C PHE A 175 -10.24 7.46 -3.01
N ASP A 176 -11.25 8.20 -2.58
CA ASP A 176 -12.13 9.05 -3.40
C ASP A 176 -11.44 10.32 -3.93
N LEU A 177 -10.27 10.68 -3.40
CA LEU A 177 -9.48 11.83 -3.84
C LEU A 177 -8.39 11.48 -4.86
N LEU A 178 -8.12 10.19 -5.09
CA LEU A 178 -7.04 9.71 -5.96
C LEU A 178 -7.15 10.20 -7.42
N ASP A 179 -8.37 10.39 -7.91
CA ASP A 179 -8.63 10.87 -9.28
C ASP A 179 -8.65 12.41 -9.40
N ARG A 180 -8.65 13.14 -8.28
CA ARG A 180 -8.95 14.59 -8.24
C ARG A 180 -7.77 15.47 -7.84
N ASP A 181 -6.75 14.90 -7.20
CA ASP A 181 -5.57 15.61 -6.73
C ASP A 181 -4.28 14.96 -7.26
N GLU A 182 -3.40 15.78 -7.85
CA GLU A 182 -2.17 15.29 -8.50
C GLU A 182 -1.17 14.71 -7.49
N ASN A 183 -1.15 15.25 -6.27
CA ASN A 183 -0.27 14.75 -5.21
C ASN A 183 -0.75 13.40 -4.69
N SER A 184 -2.07 13.23 -4.59
CA SER A 184 -2.70 11.99 -4.14
C SER A 184 -2.32 10.77 -4.98
N PHE A 185 -2.15 10.93 -6.30
CA PHE A 185 -1.70 9.84 -7.17
C PHE A 185 -0.25 9.41 -6.89
N MET A 186 0.65 10.38 -6.75
CA MET A 186 2.07 10.09 -6.49
C MET A 186 2.28 9.48 -5.11
N GLU A 187 1.56 9.96 -4.12
CA GLU A 187 1.58 9.39 -2.77
C GLU A 187 0.98 7.98 -2.75
N PHE A 188 -0.12 7.72 -3.45
CA PHE A 188 -0.66 6.37 -3.58
C PHE A 188 0.33 5.42 -4.25
N THR A 189 1.01 5.88 -5.30
CA THR A 189 2.06 5.10 -5.96
C THR A 189 3.22 4.81 -5.02
N PHE A 190 3.62 5.77 -4.18
CA PHE A 190 4.61 5.57 -3.14
C PHE A 190 4.14 4.54 -2.10
N ILE A 191 2.91 4.65 -1.59
CA ILE A 191 2.33 3.71 -0.61
C ILE A 191 2.25 2.29 -1.19
N CYS A 192 1.82 2.13 -2.44
CA CYS A 192 1.80 0.83 -3.12
C CYS A 192 3.19 0.23 -3.30
N TRP A 193 4.26 1.03 -3.24
CA TRP A 193 5.62 0.52 -3.27
C TRP A 193 6.12 0.05 -1.90
N LEU A 194 5.48 0.50 -0.81
CA LEU A 194 5.82 0.10 0.56
C LEU A 194 5.29 -1.28 0.95
N PHE A 195 4.22 -1.76 0.32
CA PHE A 195 3.49 -2.98 0.66
C PHE A 195 3.56 -4.00 -0.48
#